data_AF-A0A5C6AND6-F1
#
_entry.id   AF-A0A5C6AND6-F1
#
_cell.length_a   1.000
_cell.length_b   1.000
_cell.length_c   1.000
_cell.angle_alpha   90.00
_cell.angle_beta   90.00
_cell.angle_gamma   90.00
#
_symmetry.space_group_name_H-M   'P 1'
#
loop_
_entity.id
_entity.type
_entity.pdbx_description
1 polymer ?
#
loop_
_entity_poly.entity_id
_entity_poly.type
_entity_poly.pdbx_seq_one_letter_code
_entity_poly.pdbx_strand_id
1 'polypeptide(L)' 'MASGSKSEVVKASTQIQGALKPDPVAAGDHLSEGLYFIDREPLRGFYTIDVDEMLVEIVNVKQV' A
#
# COMPACT_ATOMS: atom_id res chain seq x y z
N MET A 1 -22.07 -7.04 11.01
CA MET A 1 -20.78 -6.37 11.27
C MET A 1 -19.94 -6.56 10.02
N ALA A 2 -19.30 -5.59 9.37
CA ALA A 2 -19.16 -4.17 9.61
C ALA A 2 -19.22 -3.46 8.25
N SER A 3 -20.18 -2.55 8.07
CA SER A 3 -20.02 -1.51 7.04
C SER A 3 -18.99 -0.54 7.60
N GLY A 4 -17.70 -0.81 7.40
CA GLY A 4 -16.68 0.22 7.60
C GLY A 4 -17.18 1.47 6.90
N SER A 5 -17.32 2.57 7.66
CA SER A 5 -17.94 3.78 7.14
C SER A 5 -17.23 4.14 5.83
N LYS A 6 -17.98 4.55 4.80
CA LYS A 6 -17.38 4.94 3.51
C LYS A 6 -16.22 5.93 3.68
N SER A 7 -16.27 6.75 4.74
CA SER A 7 -15.17 7.64 5.15
C SER A 7 -13.90 6.91 5.62
N GLU A 8 -14.04 5.80 6.36
CA GLU A 8 -12.93 4.99 6.86
C GLU A 8 -12.21 4.26 5.72
N VAL A 9 -12.96 3.71 4.76
CA VAL A 9 -12.42 3.10 3.54
C VAL A 9 -11.63 4.12 2.71
N VAL A 10 -12.18 5.32 2.50
CA VAL A 10 -11.49 6.39 1.75
C VAL A 10 -10.23 6.87 2.48
N LYS A 11 -10.29 6.96 3.82
CA LYS A 11 -9.14 7.33 4.65
C LYS A 11 -8.03 6.28 4.57
N ALA A 12 -8.38 5.00 4.72
CA ALA A 12 -7.43 3.89 4.61
C ALA A 12 -6.75 3.83 3.24
N SER A 13 -7.52 4.02 2.15
CA SER A 13 -6.99 4.06 0.79
C SER A 13 -5.99 5.22 0.60
N THR A 14 -6.34 6.41 1.08
CA THR A 14 -5.45 7.59 1.04
C THR A 14 -4.17 7.35 1.83
N GLN A 15 -4.25 6.67 2.97
CA GLN A 15 -3.08 6.34 3.78
C GLN A 15 -2.16 5.31 3.12
N ILE A 16 -2.72 4.30 2.46
CA ILE A 16 -1.93 3.32 1.68
C ILE A 16 -1.21 4.03 0.54
N GLN A 17 -1.91 4.86 -0.25
CA GLN A 17 -1.28 5.62 -1.32
C GLN A 17 -0.21 6.60 -0.79
N GLY A 18 -0.48 7.26 0.34
CA GLY A 18 0.48 8.15 0.99
C GLY A 18 1.74 7.43 1.47
N ALA A 19 1.62 6.18 1.93
CA ALA A 19 2.75 5.36 2.34
C ALA A 19 3.62 4.88 1.17
N LEU A 20 3.05 4.79 -0.04
CA LEU A 20 3.75 4.38 -1.26
C LEU A 20 4.32 5.57 -2.07
N LYS A 21 3.97 6.81 -1.71
CA LYS A 21 4.49 8.04 -2.33
C LYS A 21 5.94 8.39 -1.99
N PRO A 22 6.43 8.26 -0.74
CA PRO A 22 7.82 8.57 -0.44
C PRO A 22 8.69 7.57 -1.19
N ASP A 23 9.78 8.07 -1.78
CA ASP A 23 10.83 7.23 -2.35
C ASP A 23 11.40 6.35 -1.22
N PRO A 24 11.12 5.03 -1.22
CA PRO A 24 11.55 4.15 -0.14
C PRO A 24 13.08 4.05 -0.07
N VAL A 25 13.75 4.21 -1.22
CA VAL A 25 15.21 4.24 -1.30
C VAL A 25 15.73 5.47 -0.55
N ALA A 26 15.09 6.63 -0.74
CA ALA A 26 15.43 7.85 -0.02
C ALA A 26 15.11 7.77 1.49
N ALA A 27 14.14 6.94 1.90
CA ALA A 27 13.82 6.69 3.29
C ALA A 27 14.78 5.70 3.98
N GLY A 28 15.71 5.09 3.24
CA GLY A 28 16.65 4.09 3.74
C GLY A 28 16.04 2.68 3.86
N ASP A 29 14.85 2.48 3.28
CA ASP A 29 14.21 1.17 3.26
C ASP A 29 14.84 0.29 2.17
N HIS A 30 15.12 -0.97 2.53
CA HIS A 30 15.61 -1.95 1.58
C HIS A 30 14.44 -2.46 0.72
N LEU A 31 14.40 -2.01 -0.53
CA LEU A 31 13.51 -2.54 -1.54
C LEU A 31 14.08 -3.86 -2.06
N SER A 32 13.34 -4.95 -1.87
CA SER A 32 13.61 -6.23 -2.52
C SER A 32 12.47 -6.51 -3.49
N GLU A 33 12.74 -7.29 -4.54
CA GLU A 33 11.66 -7.76 -5.42
C GLU A 33 10.72 -8.69 -4.66
N GLY A 34 9.42 -8.53 -4.86
CA GLY A 34 8.43 -9.40 -4.23
C GLY A 34 7.04 -8.79 -4.09
N LEU A 35 6.13 -9.57 -3.51
CA LEU A 35 4.78 -9.14 -3.15
C LEU A 35 4.76 -8.70 -1.68
N TYR A 36 4.39 -7.45 -1.45
CA TYR A 36 4.31 -6.83 -0.14
C TYR A 36 2.87 -6.44 0.21
N PHE A 37 2.63 -6.16 1.48
CA PHE A 37 1.32 -5.67 1.93
C PHE A 37 1.44 -4.56 2.98
N ILE A 38 0.48 -3.64 2.97
CA ILE A 38 0.28 -2.60 3.99
C ILE A 38 -1.11 -2.76 4.58
N ASP A 39 -1.18 -2.84 5.91
CA ASP A 39 -2.43 -2.87 6.66
C ASP A 39 -2.83 -1.48 7.16
N ARG A 40 -4.03 -1.06 6.77
CA ARG A 40 -4.72 0.15 7.23
C ARG A 40 -6.21 -0.16 7.33
N GLU A 41 -6.68 -0.53 8.51
CA GLU A 41 -8.09 -0.89 8.71
C GLU A 41 -9.04 0.16 8.09
N PRO A 42 -10.06 -0.27 7.32
CA PRO A 42 -10.49 -1.65 7.09
C PRO A 42 -9.85 -2.32 5.85
N LEU A 43 -8.72 -1.83 5.35
CA LEU A 43 -8.11 -2.26 4.09
C LEU A 43 -6.71 -2.88 4.27
N ARG A 44 -6.39 -3.83 3.38
CA ARG A 44 -5.05 -4.33 3.10
C ARG A 44 -4.71 -4.02 1.65
N GLY A 45 -3.67 -3.24 1.42
CA GLY A 45 -3.12 -2.98 0.10
C GLY A 45 -1.99 -3.97 -0.20
N PHE A 46 -1.99 -4.56 -1.38
CA PHE A 46 -0.92 -5.40 -1.92
C PHE A 46 -0.21 -4.66 -3.04
N TYR A 47 1.11 -4.68 -3.02
CA TYR A 47 1.93 -4.02 -4.02
C TYR A 47 3.17 -4.85 -4.33
N THR A 48 3.69 -4.67 -5.54
CA THR A 48 4.95 -5.24 -6.01
C THR A 48 5.95 -4.13 -6.20
N ILE A 49 7.23 -4.49 -6.05
CA ILE A 49 8.35 -3.60 -6.35
C ILE A 49 9.11 -4.23 -7.51
N ASP A 50 9.21 -3.48 -8.61
CA ASP A 50 10.11 -3.76 -9.71
C ASP A 50 11.36 -2.89 -9.52
N VAL A 51 12.48 -3.53 -9.21
CA VAL A 51 13.73 -2.84 -8.90
C VAL A 51 14.44 -2.39 -10.19
N ASP A 52 14.25 -3.12 -11.29
CA ASP A 52 14.83 -2.81 -12.59
C ASP A 52 14.20 -1.55 -13.20
N GLU A 53 12.88 -1.41 -13.09
CA GLU A 53 12.13 -0.23 -13.55
C GLU A 53 11.99 0.87 -12.49
N MET A 54 12.49 0.63 -11.26
CA MET A 54 12.30 1.50 -10.09
C MET A 54 10.82 1.86 -9.87
N LEU A 55 9.94 0.87 -10.05
CA LEU A 55 8.50 1.05 -10.05
C LEU A 55 7.85 0.32 -8.87
N VAL A 56 6.88 0.98 -8.24
CA VAL A 56 5.99 0.35 -7.25
C VAL A 56 4.60 0.24 -7.85
N GLU A 57 4.11 -0.99 -8.03
CA GLU A 57 2.80 -1.26 -8.63
C GLU A 57 1.82 -1.78 -7.57
N ILE A 58 0.64 -1.16 -7.49
CA ILE A 58 -0.44 -1.64 -6.62
C ILE A 58 -1.19 -2.75 -7.34
N VAL A 59 -1.05 -3.98 -6.84
CA VAL A 59 -1.68 -5.17 -7.43
C VAL A 59 -3.15 -5.29 -7.01
N ASN A 60 -3.45 -5.03 -5.74
CA ASN A 60 -4.80 -5.25 -5.20
C ASN A 60 -5.05 -4.51 -3.89
N VAL A 61 -6.30 -4.16 -3.60
CA VAL A 61 -6.72 -3.66 -2.28
C VAL A 61 -7.94 -4.46 -1.83
N LYS A 62 -7.84 -5.10 -0.67
CA LYS A 62 -8.91 -5.93 -0.10
C LYS A 62 -9.40 -5.35 1.22
N GLN A 63 -10.70 -5.45 1.46
CA GLN A 63 -11.26 -5.18 2.78
C GLN A 63 -10.94 -6.36 3.71
N VAL A 64 -10.48 -6.07 4.93
CA VAL A 64 -10.09 -7.05 5.95
C VAL A 64 -11.19 -7.24 6.97
#